data_AF-A0A2M7Q7L1-F1
#
_entry.id   AF-A0A2M7Q7L1-F1
#
_cell.length_a   1.000
_cell.length_b   1.000
_cell.length_c   1.000
_cell.angle_alpha   90.00
_cell.angle_beta   90.00
_cell.angle_gamma   90.00
#
_symmetry.space_group_name_H-M   'P 1'
#
loop_
_entity.id
_entity.type
_entity.pdbx_description
1 polymer ?
#
loop_
_entity_poly.entity_id
_entity_poly.type
_entity_poly.pdbx_seq_one_letter_code
_entity_poly.pdbx_strand_id
1 'polypeptide(L)' 'MFPQQIKNFIESFSGLPGIGPRQATRLAFKLISGGKNKIEELAGAIY' A
#
# COMPACT_ATOMS: atom_id res chain seq x y z
N MET A 1 9.19 6.19 -12.79
CA MET A 1 8.22 5.09 -13.01
C MET A 1 8.47 4.05 -11.92
N PHE A 2 7.47 3.71 -11.09
CA PHE A 2 7.69 2.82 -9.94
C PHE A 2 7.96 1.37 -10.37
N PRO A 3 8.61 0.54 -9.51
CA PRO A 3 8.68 -0.90 -9.71
C PRO A 3 7.29 -1.52 -9.87
N GLN A 4 7.19 -2.64 -10.58
CA GLN A 4 5.90 -3.25 -10.90
C GLN A 4 5.10 -3.61 -9.64
N GLN A 5 5.78 -4.04 -8.57
CA GLN A 5 5.18 -4.36 -7.28
C GLN A 5 4.43 -3.16 -6.67
N ILE A 6 5.01 -1.96 -6.77
CA ILE A 6 4.39 -0.73 -6.27
C ILE A 6 3.21 -0.32 -7.15
N LYS A 7 3.29 -0.52 -8.47
CA LYS A 7 2.16 -0.26 -9.36
C LYS A 7 0.98 -1.17 -9.02
N ASN A 8 1.22 -2.47 -8.84
CA ASN A 8 0.18 -3.43 -8.47
C ASN A 8 -0.48 -3.06 -7.13
N PHE A 9 0.33 -2.61 -6.15
CA PHE A 9 -0.20 -2.07 -4.89
C PHE A 9 -1.08 -0.85 -5.15
N ILE A 10 -0.60 0.14 -5.90
CA ILE A 10 -1.37 1.35 -6.19
C ILE A 10 -2.69 1.01 -6.88
N GLU A 11 -2.67 0.14 -7.88
CA GLU A 11 -3.86 -0.31 -8.61
C GLU A 11 -4.89 -0.97 -7.67
N SER A 12 -4.43 -1.92 -6.84
CA SER A 12 -5.30 -2.63 -5.89
C SER A 12 -5.92 -1.69 -4.84
N PHE A 13 -5.11 -0.77 -4.29
CA PHE A 13 -5.56 0.12 -3.21
C PHE A 13 -6.32 1.35 -3.73
N SER A 14 -6.19 1.71 -5.01
CA SER A 14 -6.97 2.79 -5.62
C SER A 14 -8.43 2.42 -5.88
N GLY A 15 -8.79 1.14 -5.79
CA GLY A 15 -10.17 0.67 -5.87
C GLY A 15 -10.96 0.82 -4.56
N LEU A 16 -10.29 1.18 -3.45
CA LEU A 16 -10.94 1.31 -2.15
C LEU A 16 -11.74 2.61 -2.07
N PRO A 17 -12.93 2.60 -1.42
CA PRO A 17 -13.75 3.79 -1.28
C PRO A 17 -12.96 4.91 -0.58
N GLY A 18 -12.86 6.07 -1.24
CA GLY A 18 -12.13 7.24 -0.71
C GLY A 18 -10.62 7.24 -0.94
N ILE A 19 -10.03 6.21 -1.58
CA ILE A 19 -8.59 6.14 -1.87
C ILE A 19 -8.34 6.22 -3.37
N GLY A 20 -7.88 7.36 -3.86
CA GLY A 20 -7.45 7.53 -5.26
C GLY A 20 -5.96 7.19 -5.49
N PRO A 21 -5.48 7.20 -6.75
CA PRO A 21 -4.09 6.84 -7.10
C PRO A 21 -3.01 7.58 -6.32
N ARG A 22 -3.20 8.89 -6.07
CA ARG A 22 -2.27 9.69 -5.28
C ARG A 22 -2.24 9.24 -3.81
N GLN A 23 -3.39 8.89 -3.26
CA GLN A 23 -3.50 8.42 -1.88
C GLN A 23 -2.93 7.00 -1.72
N ALA A 24 -3.22 6.10 -2.67
CA ALA A 24 -2.64 4.75 -2.71
C ALA A 24 -1.11 4.80 -2.84
N THR A 25 -0.58 5.71 -3.65
CA THR A 25 0.87 5.94 -3.75
C THR A 25 1.45 6.39 -2.40
N ARG A 26 0.83 7.37 -1.74
CA ARG A 26 1.25 7.84 -0.41
C ARG A 26 1.21 6.70 0.62
N LEU A 27 0.18 5.86 0.57
CA LEU A 27 0.03 4.72 1.44
C LEU A 27 1.16 3.70 1.25
N ALA A 28 1.51 3.39 -0.01
CA ALA A 28 2.59 2.47 -0.33
C ALA A 28 3.91 2.89 0.34
N PHE A 29 4.30 4.16 0.19
CA PHE A 29 5.54 4.67 0.79
C PHE A 29 5.46 4.81 2.32
N LYS A 30 4.27 5.07 2.89
CA LYS A 30 4.09 5.04 4.34
C LYS A 30 4.30 3.63 4.92
N LEU A 31 3.81 2.59 4.23
CA LEU A 31 4.02 1.20 4.65
C LEU A 31 5.49 0.79 4.51
N ILE A 32 6.13 1.11 3.39
CA ILE A 32 7.56 0.81 3.15
C ILE A 32 8.44 1.45 4.23
N SER A 33 8.18 2.73 4.58
CA SER A 33 8.91 3.42 5.65
C SER A 33 8.62 2.87 7.05
N GLY A 34 7.52 2.14 7.23
CA GLY A 34 7.18 1.46 8.48
C GLY A 34 7.99 0.19 8.75
N GLY A 35 8.63 -0.36 7.73
CA GLY A 35 9.44 -1.59 7.84
C GLY A 35 8.61 -2.87 7.85
N LYS A 36 9.30 -4.01 7.73
CA LYS A 36 8.70 -5.34 7.53
C LYS A 36 7.74 -5.74 8.64
N ASN A 37 8.12 -5.55 9.91
CA ASN A 37 7.31 -5.97 11.06
C ASN A 37 5.93 -5.32 11.09
N LYS A 38 5.83 -4.01 10.79
CA LYS A 38 4.55 -3.32 10.73
C LYS A 38 3.67 -3.79 9.57
N ILE A 39 4.28 -4.18 8.45
CA ILE A 39 3.56 -4.72 7.30
C ILE A 39 2.99 -6.10 7.65
N GLU A 40 3.78 -6.96 8.31
CA GLU A 40 3.33 -8.28 8.76
C GLU A 40 2.21 -8.18 9.81
N GLU A 41 2.35 -7.27 10.79
CA GLU A 41 1.30 -6.99 11.78
C GLU A 41 0.00 -6.50 11.14
N LEU A 42 0.08 -5.54 10.21
CA LEU A 42 -1.09 -5.04 9.49
C LEU A 42 -1.75 -6.12 8.62
N ALA A 43 -0.94 -6.96 7.97
CA ALA A 43 -1.47 -8.07 7.20
C ALA A 43 -2.25 -9.04 8.12
N GLY A 44 -1.69 -9.38 9.27
CA GLY A 44 -2.32 -10.24 10.28
C GLY A 44 -3.53 -9.67 11.00
N ALA A 45 -3.84 -8.38 10.81
CA ALA A 45 -5.10 -7.80 11.30
C ALA A 45 -6.27 -7.98 10.31
N ILE A 46 -5.98 -8.34 9.06
CA ILE A 46 -6.98 -8.47 7.99
C ILE A 46 -7.42 -9.94 7.80
N TYR A 47 -6.59 -10.91 8.18
CA TYR A 47 -6.88 -12.36 8.16
C TYR A 47 -6.89 -12.94 9.57
#